data_AF-A0A6B9G5Z4-F1
#
_entry.id   AF-A0A6B9G5Z4-F1
#
_cell.length_a   1.000
_cell.length_b   1.000
_cell.length_c   1.000
_cell.angle_alpha   90.00
_cell.angle_beta   90.00
_cell.angle_gamma   90.00
#
_symmetry.space_group_name_H-M   'P 1'
#
loop_
_entity.id
_entity.type
_entity.pdbx_description
1 polymer ?
#
loop_
_entity_poly.entity_id
_entity_poly.type
_entity_poly.pdbx_seq_one_letter_code
_entity_poly.pdbx_strand_id
1 'polypeptide(L)'
;MLITDTTSPFSFGISGTAAQTSLTSTLAEVKQSHQRLFMSQLRTRTRIHGNACLDALKTRFALYWAKVPAQGSIVSRVEALLFQFEQQDLMGITARELREVLQENNVRVNTTTASSALATARVEVPAQEQQWINAHWNNTCHKPGSQAWLKSLLDIEGCPDLKPSVMRRALLNIGVNVSTSMLSDMAVAAKVKVSARHETLIRTWWDGFAEEDCLMSKLVMLLRLPEYQQMAVTVRQLQIVLGKAGVKVSREMMISARAAFRSKITVPQQAWFDTHRAMFTGYTLGDKIENLLRHSKHPPMMPAQLWNMLRNAGVQVSFAMVRQAMRGARAATNVIVTADQERVIIAAWNRLCQSNMSLVKLLGTILLEHGHLGITSVHVKQALNRADISVSNVALGLALAAVKASPSTEELSWIKPAWASINHEKMMEFRIRDLLALNRVLQEITPAKVQRIMWEAGEDICIKTCINALNGIGFSRPDASPRQPLLVAEDKELDDILDMALEMNDTLTGHQHVTPDDNRWIGVL
;
A
#
# COMPACT_ATOMS: atom_id res chain seq x y z
N MET A 1 -16.91 -69.68 9.25
CA MET A 1 -16.53 -69.88 7.83
C MET A 1 -15.62 -68.73 7.46
N LEU A 2 -14.28 -68.83 7.40
CA LEU A 2 -13.43 -69.97 6.96
C LEU A 2 -13.89 -70.49 5.58
N ILE A 3 -13.09 -70.71 4.55
CA ILE A 3 -11.64 -70.63 4.21
C ILE A 3 -11.62 -70.98 2.68
N THR A 4 -10.76 -70.45 1.81
CA THR A 4 -9.41 -70.96 1.41
C THR A 4 -8.67 -69.84 0.64
N ASP A 5 -7.40 -69.50 0.91
CA ASP A 5 -6.14 -70.25 0.69
C ASP A 5 -5.81 -70.43 -0.81
N THR A 6 -4.59 -70.23 -1.34
CA THR A 6 -3.20 -70.19 -0.81
C THR A 6 -2.38 -69.03 -1.46
N THR A 7 -1.07 -68.74 -1.31
CA THR A 7 0.08 -69.28 -0.53
C THR A 7 1.10 -68.15 -0.17
N SER A 8 2.30 -68.51 0.32
CA SER A 8 3.52 -67.70 0.58
C SER A 8 4.75 -68.40 -0.13
N PRO A 9 6.09 -68.15 0.04
CA PRO A 9 6.80 -67.38 1.09
C PRO A 9 8.14 -66.61 0.76
N PHE A 10 8.58 -65.83 1.77
CA PHE A 10 9.91 -65.41 2.26
C PHE A 10 11.28 -65.61 1.50
N SER A 11 11.99 -64.48 1.34
CA SER A 11 13.34 -64.08 1.86
C SER A 11 14.65 -64.91 1.79
N PHE A 12 15.76 -64.15 1.62
CA PHE A 12 17.21 -64.33 2.00
C PHE A 12 18.26 -64.67 0.91
N GLY A 13 19.46 -64.06 1.03
CA GLY A 13 20.73 -64.53 0.42
C GLY A 13 21.65 -63.44 -0.20
N ILE A 14 22.95 -63.41 0.14
CA ILE A 14 23.96 -62.43 -0.34
C ILE A 14 25.26 -63.14 -0.81
N SER A 15 26.00 -62.50 -1.74
CA SER A 15 27.39 -62.75 -2.23
C SER A 15 27.40 -63.36 -3.64
N GLY A 16 28.03 -62.78 -4.68
CA GLY A 16 29.45 -62.43 -4.86
C GLY A 16 29.93 -63.23 -6.11
N THR A 17 30.85 -62.83 -6.99
CA THR A 17 31.79 -61.70 -7.09
C THR A 17 32.27 -61.53 -8.54
N ALA A 18 32.73 -60.33 -8.90
CA ALA A 18 33.75 -60.03 -9.92
C ALA A 18 33.56 -60.51 -11.40
N ALA A 19 33.21 -59.55 -12.26
CA ALA A 19 33.91 -59.35 -13.53
C ALA A 19 34.15 -57.86 -13.73
N GLN A 20 35.40 -57.41 -13.66
CA GLN A 20 35.78 -56.02 -13.90
C GLN A 20 35.89 -55.75 -15.41
N THR A 21 35.11 -54.82 -15.92
CA THR A 21 35.40 -54.12 -17.18
C THR A 21 35.32 -52.62 -16.94
N SER A 22 36.46 -52.06 -16.54
CA SER A 22 36.67 -50.62 -16.43
C SER A 22 36.67 -49.99 -17.82
N LEU A 23 35.57 -49.36 -18.21
CA LEU A 23 35.55 -48.39 -19.31
C LEU A 23 35.49 -46.98 -18.73
N THR A 24 36.68 -46.44 -18.47
CA THR A 24 36.92 -45.01 -18.32
C THR A 24 36.47 -44.27 -19.57
N SER A 25 35.38 -43.50 -19.49
CA SER A 25 35.07 -42.44 -20.43
C SER A 25 34.61 -41.19 -19.72
N THR A 26 35.51 -40.20 -19.70
CA THR A 26 35.25 -38.76 -19.61
C THR A 26 34.14 -38.29 -18.66
N LEU A 27 34.58 -37.73 -17.53
CA LEU A 27 33.90 -36.61 -16.87
C LEU A 27 33.51 -35.56 -17.92
N ALA A 28 32.24 -35.56 -18.33
CA ALA A 28 31.68 -34.51 -19.15
C ALA A 28 31.61 -33.25 -18.28
N GLU A 29 32.55 -32.32 -18.53
CA GLU A 29 32.58 -31.02 -17.88
C GLU A 29 31.19 -30.37 -17.95
N VAL A 30 30.61 -30.12 -16.79
CA VAL A 30 29.43 -29.26 -16.70
C VAL A 30 29.86 -27.87 -17.15
N LYS A 31 29.60 -27.55 -18.41
CA LYS A 31 29.81 -26.22 -19.00
C LYS A 31 28.95 -25.21 -18.27
N GLN A 32 29.47 -24.71 -17.15
CA GLN A 32 29.03 -23.46 -16.55
C GLN A 32 29.18 -22.38 -17.62
N SER A 33 28.05 -21.93 -18.16
CA SER A 33 28.02 -20.91 -19.21
C SER A 33 28.74 -19.65 -18.70
N HIS A 34 29.86 -19.32 -19.34
CA HIS A 34 30.74 -18.21 -18.99
C HIS A 34 30.14 -16.81 -19.27
N GLN A 35 28.81 -16.68 -19.23
CA GLN A 35 28.07 -15.43 -19.43
C GLN A 35 28.03 -14.52 -18.19
N ARG A 36 28.64 -14.91 -17.05
CA ARG A 36 28.71 -14.05 -15.85
C ARG A 36 30.03 -13.30 -15.65
N LEU A 37 31.05 -13.51 -16.51
CA LEU A 37 32.34 -12.80 -16.41
C LEU A 37 32.59 -11.77 -17.52
N PHE A 38 31.74 -11.68 -18.56
CA PHE A 38 31.85 -10.65 -19.60
C PHE A 38 31.08 -9.34 -19.30
N MET A 39 30.32 -9.27 -18.21
CA MET A 39 29.59 -8.07 -17.80
C MET A 39 30.41 -7.12 -16.87
N SER A 40 31.64 -7.49 -16.52
CA SER A 40 32.54 -6.68 -15.68
C SER A 40 33.54 -5.82 -16.46
N GLN A 41 33.74 -6.06 -17.78
CA GLN A 41 34.76 -5.38 -18.59
C GLN A 41 34.23 -4.41 -19.66
N LEU A 42 32.92 -4.13 -19.70
CA LEU A 42 32.32 -3.05 -20.51
C LEU A 42 31.74 -1.90 -19.66
N ARG A 43 32.41 -1.60 -18.54
CA ARG A 43 32.18 -0.38 -17.73
C ARG A 43 33.43 0.46 -17.51
N THR A 44 34.39 0.42 -18.43
CA THR A 44 35.23 1.58 -18.74
C THR A 44 34.44 2.59 -19.59
N ARG A 45 33.27 3.03 -19.08
CA ARG A 45 32.81 4.37 -19.42
C ARG A 45 33.89 5.29 -18.87
N THR A 46 34.58 5.97 -19.77
CA THR A 46 35.51 7.03 -19.45
C THR A 46 34.91 7.91 -18.36
N ARG A 47 35.66 8.15 -17.28
CA ARG A 47 35.39 9.28 -16.37
C ARG A 47 35.67 10.56 -17.17
N ILE A 48 34.70 10.92 -18.02
CA ILE A 48 34.57 12.29 -18.51
C ILE A 48 34.62 13.15 -17.26
N HIS A 49 35.50 14.14 -17.27
CA HIS A 49 35.77 14.97 -16.11
C HIS A 49 34.49 15.65 -15.61
N GLY A 50 34.51 16.06 -14.33
CA GLY A 50 33.33 16.47 -13.54
C GLY A 50 32.21 17.07 -14.37
N ASN A 51 31.03 16.44 -14.33
CA ASN A 51 29.87 16.95 -15.06
C ASN A 51 29.58 18.37 -14.55
N ALA A 52 29.79 19.37 -15.39
CA ALA A 52 29.68 20.78 -15.02
C ALA A 52 28.32 21.13 -14.42
N CYS A 53 27.23 20.45 -14.84
CA CYS A 53 25.91 20.58 -14.22
C CYS A 53 25.85 19.94 -12.83
N LEU A 54 26.48 18.78 -12.59
CA LEU A 54 26.56 18.17 -11.26
C LEU A 54 27.40 19.03 -10.30
N ASP A 55 28.51 19.59 -10.77
CA ASP A 55 29.38 20.44 -9.95
C ASP A 55 28.76 21.84 -9.74
N ALA A 56 28.01 22.38 -10.72
CA ALA A 56 27.17 23.57 -10.54
C ALA A 56 26.00 23.32 -9.56
N LEU A 57 25.39 22.12 -9.59
CA LEU A 57 24.38 21.71 -8.62
C LEU A 57 24.96 21.62 -7.20
N LYS A 58 26.16 21.05 -7.03
CA LYS A 58 26.86 21.01 -5.73
C LYS A 58 27.23 22.40 -5.20
N THR A 59 27.81 23.24 -6.05
CA THR A 59 28.38 24.54 -5.64
C THR A 59 27.35 25.66 -5.53
N ARG A 60 26.25 25.60 -6.29
CA ARG A 60 25.24 26.68 -6.38
C ARG A 60 23.81 26.19 -6.14
N PHE A 61 23.64 25.07 -5.42
CA PHE A 61 22.33 24.47 -5.16
C PHE A 61 21.26 25.49 -4.73
N ALA A 62 21.58 26.29 -3.70
CA ALA A 62 20.65 27.28 -3.14
C ALA A 62 20.16 28.31 -4.17
N LEU A 63 21.00 28.71 -5.14
CA LEU A 63 20.66 29.67 -6.18
C LEU A 63 19.70 29.07 -7.21
N TYR A 64 19.93 27.82 -7.65
CA TYR A 64 19.03 27.12 -8.56
C TYR A 64 17.73 26.70 -7.86
N TRP A 65 17.80 26.29 -6.59
CA TRP A 65 16.66 25.88 -5.77
C TRP A 65 15.74 27.05 -5.41
N ALA A 66 16.27 28.26 -5.23
CA ALA A 66 15.47 29.48 -5.04
C ALA A 66 14.59 29.82 -6.26
N LYS A 67 14.98 29.38 -7.47
CA LYS A 67 14.20 29.52 -8.71
C LYS A 67 13.15 28.41 -8.89
N VAL A 68 13.25 27.32 -8.13
CA VAL A 68 12.28 26.22 -8.17
C VAL A 68 11.00 26.67 -7.46
N PRO A 69 9.81 26.50 -8.07
CA PRO A 69 8.55 26.77 -7.39
C PRO A 69 8.48 26.04 -6.04
N ALA A 70 8.19 26.78 -4.98
CA ALA A 70 7.96 26.20 -3.65
C ALA A 70 6.70 25.30 -3.60
N GLN A 71 5.88 25.34 -4.65
CA GLN A 71 4.65 24.59 -4.81
C GLN A 71 4.83 23.47 -5.84
N GLY A 72 4.44 22.24 -5.50
CA GLY A 72 4.54 21.07 -6.37
C GLY A 72 4.91 19.82 -5.59
N SER A 73 4.82 18.64 -6.22
CA SER A 73 5.38 17.41 -5.64
C SER A 73 6.90 17.48 -5.67
N ILE A 74 7.58 16.71 -4.81
CA ILE A 74 9.05 16.69 -4.78
C ILE A 74 9.65 16.28 -6.13
N VAL A 75 8.97 15.37 -6.84
CA VAL A 75 9.29 14.97 -8.23
C VAL A 75 9.28 16.20 -9.16
N SER A 76 8.20 16.98 -9.15
CA SER A 76 8.04 18.17 -10.01
C SER A 76 9.02 19.28 -9.64
N ARG A 77 9.39 19.43 -8.37
CA ARG A 77 10.39 20.40 -7.90
C ARG A 77 11.80 20.01 -8.35
N VAL A 78 12.15 18.72 -8.28
CA VAL A 78 13.40 18.20 -8.84
C VAL A 78 13.41 18.30 -10.38
N GLU A 79 12.29 18.07 -11.05
CA GLU A 79 12.19 18.31 -12.50
C GLU A 79 12.37 19.79 -12.86
N ALA A 80 11.71 20.72 -12.15
CA ALA A 80 11.89 22.16 -12.35
C ALA A 80 13.31 22.66 -11.98
N LEU A 81 14.03 21.95 -11.10
CA LEU A 81 15.48 22.16 -10.89
C LEU A 81 16.27 21.72 -12.14
N LEU A 82 16.01 20.53 -12.65
CA LEU A 82 16.71 19.97 -13.80
C LEU A 82 16.42 20.72 -15.11
N PHE A 83 15.20 21.25 -15.29
CA PHE A 83 14.82 22.04 -16.47
C PHE A 83 15.56 23.39 -16.59
N GLN A 84 16.33 23.81 -15.58
CA GLN A 84 17.22 24.98 -15.64
C GLN A 84 18.57 24.69 -16.33
N PHE A 85 18.82 23.44 -16.72
CA PHE A 85 20.03 22.99 -17.40
C PHE A 85 19.70 22.45 -18.79
N GLU A 86 20.67 22.48 -19.70
CA GLU A 86 20.50 21.92 -21.03
C GLU A 86 20.43 20.39 -20.98
N GLN A 87 19.64 19.80 -21.89
CA GLN A 87 19.45 18.35 -21.91
C GLN A 87 20.77 17.57 -22.06
N GLN A 88 21.73 18.14 -22.80
CA GLN A 88 23.05 17.55 -23.04
C GLN A 88 23.83 17.39 -21.73
N ASP A 89 23.84 18.41 -20.87
CA ASP A 89 24.50 18.37 -19.56
C ASP A 89 23.88 17.31 -18.63
N LEU A 90 22.54 17.20 -18.68
CA LEU A 90 21.80 16.23 -17.88
C LEU A 90 22.09 14.78 -18.26
N MET A 91 22.58 14.48 -19.47
CA MET A 91 22.85 13.10 -19.92
C MET A 91 23.96 12.41 -19.11
N GLY A 92 24.88 13.16 -18.50
CA GLY A 92 25.96 12.61 -17.68
C GLY A 92 25.59 12.22 -16.24
N ILE A 93 24.49 12.74 -15.68
CA ILE A 93 24.18 12.63 -14.23
C ILE A 93 23.49 11.30 -13.88
N THR A 94 24.02 10.50 -12.96
CA THR A 94 23.27 9.32 -12.47
C THR A 94 22.20 9.72 -11.45
N ALA A 95 21.12 8.93 -11.37
CA ALA A 95 20.08 9.11 -10.35
C ALA A 95 20.61 8.95 -8.91
N ARG A 96 21.79 8.33 -8.74
CA ARG A 96 22.50 8.22 -7.46
C ARG A 96 23.18 9.54 -7.11
N GLU A 97 23.98 10.09 -8.02
CA GLU A 97 24.68 11.37 -7.80
C GLU A 97 23.69 12.52 -7.58
N LEU A 98 22.60 12.57 -8.35
CA LEU A 98 21.53 13.56 -8.13
C LEU A 98 20.90 13.42 -6.74
N ARG A 99 20.64 12.18 -6.29
CA ARG A 99 20.11 11.92 -4.94
C ARG A 99 21.10 12.34 -3.86
N GLU A 100 22.39 12.05 -4.03
CA GLU A 100 23.44 12.40 -3.07
C GLU A 100 23.49 13.93 -2.87
N VAL A 101 23.52 14.72 -3.96
CA VAL A 101 23.49 16.20 -3.89
C VAL A 101 22.19 16.74 -3.28
N LEU A 102 21.03 16.14 -3.58
CA LEU A 102 19.75 16.54 -3.00
C LEU A 102 19.72 16.24 -1.48
N GLN A 103 20.24 15.08 -1.08
CA GLN A 103 20.32 14.66 0.33
C GLN A 103 21.29 15.55 1.14
N GLU A 104 22.44 15.93 0.57
CA GLU A 104 23.39 16.90 1.15
C GLU A 104 22.75 18.27 1.41
N ASN A 105 21.73 18.65 0.63
CA ASN A 105 21.00 19.91 0.74
C ASN A 105 19.64 19.78 1.47
N ASN A 106 19.48 18.77 2.34
CA ASN A 106 18.27 18.47 3.11
C ASN A 106 17.00 18.15 2.28
N VAL A 107 17.13 17.84 0.98
CA VAL A 107 16.03 17.44 0.11
C VAL A 107 15.94 15.91 0.06
N ARG A 108 15.05 15.32 0.87
CA ARG A 108 14.85 13.86 0.91
C ARG A 108 14.14 13.37 -0.35
N VAL A 109 14.79 12.47 -1.09
CA VAL A 109 14.20 11.80 -2.25
C VAL A 109 14.77 10.40 -2.43
N ASN A 110 13.93 9.46 -2.85
CA ASN A 110 14.35 8.11 -3.21
C ASN A 110 14.96 8.08 -4.63
N THR A 111 15.78 7.05 -4.89
CA THR A 111 16.49 6.90 -6.17
C THR A 111 15.54 6.74 -7.36
N THR A 112 14.34 6.21 -7.16
CA THR A 112 13.29 6.07 -8.18
C THR A 112 12.70 7.42 -8.61
N THR A 113 12.49 8.36 -7.67
CA THR A 113 12.06 9.73 -7.98
C THR A 113 13.15 10.49 -8.72
N ALA A 114 14.40 10.42 -8.25
CA ALA A 114 15.54 11.03 -8.95
C ALA A 114 15.70 10.47 -10.38
N SER A 115 15.52 9.16 -10.56
CA SER A 115 15.53 8.50 -11.87
C SER A 115 14.37 8.94 -12.76
N SER A 116 13.17 9.09 -12.21
CA SER A 116 12.01 9.57 -12.98
C SER A 116 12.19 11.02 -13.41
N ALA A 117 12.67 11.89 -12.52
CA ALA A 117 12.88 13.31 -12.81
C ALA A 117 13.92 13.51 -13.93
N LEU A 118 15.06 12.79 -13.85
CA LEU A 118 16.05 12.76 -14.93
C LEU A 118 15.47 12.20 -16.24
N ALA A 119 14.62 11.17 -16.18
CA ALA A 119 13.99 10.61 -17.37
C ALA A 119 12.99 11.58 -18.03
N THR A 120 12.31 12.44 -17.27
CA THR A 120 11.47 13.52 -17.82
C THR A 120 12.32 14.66 -18.38
N ALA A 121 13.39 15.06 -17.69
CA ALA A 121 14.19 16.23 -18.06
C ALA A 121 15.12 16.03 -19.27
N ARG A 122 15.61 14.80 -19.49
CA ARG A 122 16.43 14.42 -20.66
C ARG A 122 15.64 14.25 -21.95
N VAL A 123 14.32 14.30 -21.89
CA VAL A 123 13.45 13.95 -23.02
C VAL A 123 13.00 15.22 -23.72
N GLU A 124 13.30 15.29 -25.00
CA GLU A 124 12.67 16.20 -25.95
C GLU A 124 11.29 15.64 -26.35
N VAL A 125 10.31 16.54 -26.48
CA VAL A 125 8.98 16.21 -27.01
C VAL A 125 8.99 16.65 -28.46
N PRO A 126 8.78 15.76 -29.45
CA PRO A 126 8.77 16.17 -30.83
C PRO A 126 7.54 17.07 -31.10
N ALA A 127 7.73 18.04 -31.99
CA ALA A 127 6.81 19.19 -32.11
C ALA A 127 5.40 18.79 -32.56
N GLN A 128 5.28 17.75 -33.38
CA GLN A 128 4.01 17.25 -33.90
C GLN A 128 3.12 16.69 -32.79
N GLU A 129 3.70 15.95 -31.84
CA GLU A 129 3.00 15.36 -30.71
C GLU A 129 2.68 16.41 -29.64
N GLN A 130 3.54 17.42 -29.44
CA GLN A 130 3.18 18.58 -28.62
C GLN A 130 2.00 19.35 -29.22
N GLN A 131 1.99 19.59 -30.54
CA GLN A 131 0.87 20.23 -31.23
C GLN A 131 -0.42 19.40 -31.11
N TRP A 132 -0.35 18.08 -31.28
CA TRP A 132 -1.49 17.18 -31.10
C TRP A 132 -2.05 17.27 -29.68
N ILE A 133 -1.19 17.23 -28.65
CA ILE A 133 -1.59 17.36 -27.25
C ILE A 133 -2.23 18.72 -27.00
N ASN A 134 -1.62 19.83 -27.45
CA ASN A 134 -2.17 21.17 -27.28
C ASN A 134 -3.59 21.30 -27.90
N ALA A 135 -3.79 20.75 -29.11
CA ALA A 135 -5.07 20.82 -29.81
C ALA A 135 -6.17 19.99 -29.12
N HIS A 136 -5.85 18.76 -28.69
CA HIS A 136 -6.85 17.87 -28.07
C HIS A 136 -7.07 18.18 -26.58
N TRP A 137 -6.09 18.76 -25.89
CA TRP A 137 -6.24 19.23 -24.51
C TRP A 137 -7.33 20.30 -24.40
N ASN A 138 -7.27 21.32 -25.26
CA ASN A 138 -8.23 22.43 -25.25
C ASN A 138 -9.65 22.03 -25.70
N ASN A 139 -9.79 20.93 -26.44
CA ASN A 139 -11.06 20.44 -26.98
C ASN A 139 -11.76 19.39 -26.09
N THR A 140 -11.17 18.96 -24.96
CA THR A 140 -11.75 17.93 -24.10
C THR A 140 -12.62 18.51 -22.97
N CYS A 141 -13.87 18.07 -22.89
CA CYS A 141 -14.84 18.58 -21.91
C CYS A 141 -14.44 18.26 -20.45
N HIS A 142 -14.22 19.29 -19.64
CA HIS A 142 -13.63 19.20 -18.29
C HIS A 142 -14.53 18.58 -17.19
N LYS A 143 -14.84 17.28 -17.26
CA LYS A 143 -15.46 16.47 -16.17
C LYS A 143 -14.55 16.27 -14.93
N PRO A 144 -14.90 16.68 -13.69
CA PRO A 144 -13.97 16.74 -12.56
C PRO A 144 -13.14 15.46 -12.30
N GLY A 145 -11.82 15.56 -12.48
CA GLY A 145 -10.83 14.53 -12.10
C GLY A 145 -9.79 14.22 -13.17
N SER A 146 -8.51 14.46 -12.86
CA SER A 146 -7.38 14.29 -13.80
C SER A 146 -7.24 12.89 -14.41
N GLN A 147 -7.64 11.83 -13.68
CA GLN A 147 -7.60 10.46 -14.18
C GLN A 147 -8.69 10.17 -15.21
N ALA A 148 -9.85 10.84 -15.11
CA ALA A 148 -10.89 10.71 -16.12
C ALA A 148 -10.47 11.44 -17.41
N TRP A 149 -9.91 12.65 -17.29
CA TRP A 149 -9.41 13.43 -18.42
C TRP A 149 -8.27 12.78 -19.17
N LEU A 150 -7.21 12.39 -18.47
CA LEU A 150 -6.07 11.75 -19.13
C LEU A 150 -6.48 10.41 -19.76
N LYS A 151 -7.49 9.72 -19.21
CA LYS A 151 -8.06 8.53 -19.84
C LYS A 151 -8.79 8.93 -21.13
N SER A 152 -9.68 9.92 -21.08
CA SER A 152 -10.36 10.43 -22.28
C SER A 152 -9.40 10.88 -23.37
N LEU A 153 -8.28 11.54 -23.02
CA LEU A 153 -7.22 11.93 -23.97
C LEU A 153 -6.52 10.72 -24.61
N LEU A 154 -6.18 9.70 -23.80
CA LEU A 154 -5.55 8.45 -24.27
C LEU A 154 -6.51 7.56 -25.07
N ASP A 155 -7.82 7.70 -24.86
CA ASP A 155 -8.88 7.00 -25.58
C ASP A 155 -9.25 7.71 -26.92
N ILE A 156 -8.68 8.89 -27.25
CA ILE A 156 -8.89 9.56 -28.55
C ILE A 156 -8.19 8.79 -29.67
N GLU A 157 -8.90 8.58 -30.78
CA GLU A 157 -8.35 7.96 -31.98
C GLU A 157 -7.19 8.79 -32.56
N GLY A 158 -6.06 8.13 -32.81
CA GLY A 158 -4.83 8.81 -33.25
C GLY A 158 -3.97 9.40 -32.13
N CYS A 159 -4.25 9.14 -30.84
CA CYS A 159 -3.34 9.51 -29.75
C CYS A 159 -1.93 8.93 -29.97
N PRO A 160 -0.85 9.75 -29.95
CA PRO A 160 0.49 9.28 -30.25
C PRO A 160 1.03 8.32 -29.18
N ASP A 161 1.75 7.27 -29.60
CA ASP A 161 2.35 6.27 -28.70
C ASP A 161 3.63 6.82 -28.02
N LEU A 162 3.42 7.72 -27.06
CA LEU A 162 4.48 8.34 -26.29
C LEU A 162 4.89 7.49 -25.08
N LYS A 163 6.21 7.39 -24.85
CA LYS A 163 6.74 6.87 -23.58
C LYS A 163 6.26 7.76 -22.40
N PRO A 164 6.02 7.21 -21.19
CA PRO A 164 5.47 7.97 -20.08
C PRO A 164 6.26 9.23 -19.68
N SER A 165 7.58 9.26 -19.89
CA SER A 165 8.41 10.46 -19.67
C SER A 165 8.20 11.54 -20.74
N VAL A 166 8.00 11.15 -22.01
CA VAL A 166 7.68 12.09 -23.11
C VAL A 166 6.29 12.67 -22.89
N MET A 167 5.31 11.83 -22.57
CA MET A 167 3.94 12.30 -22.26
C MET A 167 3.93 13.20 -21.01
N ARG A 168 4.70 12.87 -19.95
CA ARG A 168 4.83 13.78 -18.79
C ARG A 168 5.44 15.12 -19.18
N ARG A 169 6.53 15.13 -19.97
CA ARG A 169 7.17 16.37 -20.43
C ARG A 169 6.20 17.20 -21.28
N ALA A 170 5.44 16.58 -22.18
CA ALA A 170 4.48 17.26 -23.04
C ALA A 170 3.29 17.85 -22.27
N LEU A 171 2.80 17.15 -21.25
CA LEU A 171 1.80 17.65 -20.32
C LEU A 171 2.34 18.79 -19.44
N LEU A 172 3.58 18.70 -18.96
CA LEU A 172 4.21 19.79 -18.19
C LEU A 172 4.37 21.07 -19.02
N ASN A 173 4.61 20.97 -20.33
CA ASN A 173 4.68 22.12 -21.24
C ASN A 173 3.34 22.88 -21.37
N ILE A 174 2.20 22.24 -21.06
CA ILE A 174 0.86 22.87 -21.00
C ILE A 174 0.39 23.13 -19.55
N GLY A 175 1.30 23.11 -18.57
CA GLY A 175 1.00 23.32 -17.15
C GLY A 175 0.39 22.11 -16.42
N VAL A 176 0.24 20.96 -17.09
CA VAL A 176 -0.42 19.77 -16.56
C VAL A 176 0.59 18.83 -15.92
N ASN A 177 0.43 18.56 -14.62
CA ASN A 177 1.34 17.73 -13.86
C ASN A 177 0.69 16.41 -13.45
N VAL A 178 1.06 15.32 -14.14
CA VAL A 178 0.64 13.94 -13.85
C VAL A 178 1.87 13.04 -13.70
N SER A 179 1.93 12.25 -12.62
CA SER A 179 3.09 11.39 -12.32
C SER A 179 3.38 10.36 -13.43
N THR A 180 4.66 10.05 -13.64
CA THR A 180 5.10 9.05 -14.63
C THR A 180 4.53 7.66 -14.34
N SER A 181 4.31 7.31 -13.07
CA SER A 181 3.65 6.08 -12.63
C SER A 181 2.19 6.05 -13.09
N MET A 182 1.41 7.10 -12.80
CA MET A 182 0.02 7.21 -13.25
C MET A 182 -0.08 7.21 -14.78
N LEU A 183 0.81 7.91 -15.48
CA LEU A 183 0.88 7.89 -16.95
C LEU A 183 1.20 6.51 -17.51
N SER A 184 2.18 5.81 -16.93
CA SER A 184 2.50 4.42 -17.28
C SER A 184 1.29 3.51 -17.07
N ASP A 185 0.61 3.62 -15.94
CA ASP A 185 -0.54 2.79 -15.65
C ASP A 185 -1.75 3.09 -16.53
N MET A 186 -1.97 4.35 -16.90
CA MET A 186 -3.07 4.73 -17.79
C MET A 186 -2.78 4.41 -19.25
N ALA A 187 -1.56 4.65 -19.74
CA ALA A 187 -1.17 4.27 -21.10
C ALA A 187 -1.23 2.75 -21.31
N VAL A 188 -0.79 1.95 -20.32
CA VAL A 188 -0.95 0.49 -20.40
C VAL A 188 -2.43 0.10 -20.27
N ALA A 189 -3.25 0.80 -19.49
CA ALA A 189 -4.69 0.51 -19.40
C ALA A 189 -5.45 0.81 -20.71
N ALA A 190 -5.18 1.94 -21.37
CA ALA A 190 -5.80 2.31 -22.64
C ALA A 190 -5.45 1.33 -23.78
N LYS A 191 -4.21 0.83 -23.80
CA LYS A 191 -3.78 -0.20 -24.78
C LYS A 191 -4.37 -1.59 -24.52
N VAL A 192 -4.86 -1.86 -23.31
CA VAL A 192 -5.40 -3.18 -22.95
C VAL A 192 -6.85 -3.30 -23.42
N LYS A 193 -7.00 -3.82 -24.64
CA LYS A 193 -8.32 -4.18 -25.19
C LYS A 193 -8.90 -5.39 -24.46
N VAL A 194 -10.19 -5.31 -24.16
CA VAL A 194 -11.04 -6.42 -23.68
C VAL A 194 -12.15 -6.60 -24.70
N SER A 195 -12.46 -7.83 -25.09
CA SER A 195 -13.57 -8.08 -26.02
C SER A 195 -14.90 -7.78 -25.32
N ALA A 196 -15.88 -7.24 -26.06
CA ALA A 196 -17.20 -6.94 -25.52
C ALA A 196 -17.85 -8.18 -24.89
N ARG A 197 -17.64 -9.37 -25.49
CA ARG A 197 -18.08 -10.66 -24.93
C ARG A 197 -17.48 -10.93 -23.54
N HIS A 198 -16.18 -10.68 -23.34
CA HIS A 198 -15.53 -10.90 -22.05
C HIS A 198 -16.01 -9.87 -21.01
N GLU A 199 -16.21 -8.61 -21.41
CA GLU A 199 -16.77 -7.58 -20.53
C GLU A 199 -18.19 -7.94 -20.05
N THR A 200 -19.07 -8.37 -20.96
CA THR A 200 -20.43 -8.80 -20.61
C THR A 200 -20.43 -9.99 -19.67
N LEU A 201 -19.69 -11.06 -19.99
CA LEU A 201 -19.64 -12.27 -19.15
C LEU A 201 -19.13 -11.98 -17.73
N ILE A 202 -18.03 -11.22 -17.61
CA ILE A 202 -17.47 -10.85 -16.30
C ILE A 202 -18.46 -9.99 -15.51
N ARG A 203 -19.18 -9.05 -16.16
CA ARG A 203 -20.21 -8.25 -15.50
C ARG A 203 -21.36 -9.13 -15.00
N THR A 204 -21.91 -10.00 -15.84
CA THR A 204 -22.98 -10.93 -15.45
C THR A 204 -22.58 -11.84 -14.28
N TRP A 205 -21.35 -12.36 -14.26
CA TRP A 205 -20.86 -13.14 -13.12
C TRP A 205 -20.67 -12.29 -11.86
N TRP A 206 -20.14 -11.08 -12.01
CA TRP A 206 -19.94 -10.16 -10.89
C TRP A 206 -21.26 -9.76 -10.23
N ASP A 207 -22.26 -9.41 -11.03
CA ASP A 207 -23.60 -9.05 -10.58
C ASP A 207 -24.32 -10.27 -9.98
N GLY A 208 -24.06 -11.48 -10.50
CA GLY A 208 -24.52 -12.76 -9.94
C GLY A 208 -23.95 -13.09 -8.56
N PHE A 209 -22.89 -12.41 -8.11
CA PHE A 209 -22.36 -12.51 -6.74
C PHE A 209 -22.92 -11.40 -5.83
N ALA A 210 -24.14 -10.93 -6.06
CA ALA A 210 -24.78 -9.86 -5.27
C ALA A 210 -24.71 -10.11 -3.75
N GLU A 211 -25.04 -11.34 -3.31
CA GLU A 211 -25.17 -11.78 -1.92
C GLU A 211 -23.85 -11.85 -1.11
N GLU A 212 -22.69 -11.66 -1.74
CA GLU A 212 -21.40 -11.66 -1.04
C GLU A 212 -21.07 -10.27 -0.47
N ASP A 213 -20.96 -10.14 0.85
CA ASP A 213 -20.80 -8.83 1.49
C ASP A 213 -19.41 -8.17 1.32
N CYS A 214 -18.40 -8.89 0.80
CA CYS A 214 -17.06 -8.33 0.62
C CYS A 214 -16.47 -8.52 -0.78
N LEU A 215 -15.90 -7.43 -1.31
CA LEU A 215 -15.35 -7.33 -2.67
C LEU A 215 -14.24 -8.36 -2.93
N MET A 216 -13.40 -8.60 -1.93
CA MET A 216 -12.37 -9.65 -1.96
C MET A 216 -12.94 -11.06 -2.15
N SER A 217 -14.11 -11.37 -1.58
CA SER A 217 -14.78 -12.66 -1.82
C SER A 217 -15.31 -12.78 -3.24
N LYS A 218 -16.02 -11.74 -3.74
CA LYS A 218 -16.49 -11.70 -5.15
C LYS A 218 -15.34 -11.91 -6.14
N LEU A 219 -14.19 -11.29 -5.89
CA LEU A 219 -12.97 -11.52 -6.69
C LEU A 219 -12.48 -12.96 -6.64
N VAL A 220 -12.44 -13.59 -5.45
CA VAL A 220 -11.99 -14.99 -5.32
C VAL A 220 -12.99 -15.95 -5.95
N MET A 221 -14.30 -15.70 -5.84
CA MET A 221 -15.33 -16.50 -6.52
C MET A 221 -15.23 -16.38 -8.04
N LEU A 222 -15.09 -15.16 -8.57
CA LEU A 222 -14.87 -14.92 -10.00
C LEU A 222 -13.62 -15.67 -10.51
N LEU A 223 -12.53 -15.67 -9.74
CA LEU A 223 -11.30 -16.42 -10.08
C LEU A 223 -11.49 -17.95 -9.99
N ARG A 224 -12.43 -18.43 -9.17
CA ARG A 224 -12.76 -19.86 -9.03
C ARG A 224 -13.65 -20.40 -10.17
N LEU A 225 -14.38 -19.55 -10.90
CA LEU A 225 -15.20 -19.99 -12.03
C LEU A 225 -14.36 -20.68 -13.12
N PRO A 226 -14.66 -21.94 -13.51
CA PRO A 226 -13.95 -22.64 -14.57
C PRO A 226 -13.97 -21.89 -15.90
N GLU A 227 -15.09 -21.26 -16.23
CA GLU A 227 -15.31 -20.49 -17.45
C GLU A 227 -14.41 -19.25 -17.48
N TYR A 228 -14.27 -18.54 -16.36
CA TYR A 228 -13.35 -17.40 -16.23
C TYR A 228 -11.89 -17.84 -16.46
N GLN A 229 -11.50 -19.00 -15.92
CA GLN A 229 -10.14 -19.53 -16.08
C GLN A 229 -9.81 -19.85 -17.55
N GLN A 230 -10.79 -20.29 -18.34
CA GLN A 230 -10.65 -20.56 -19.77
C GLN A 230 -10.47 -19.29 -20.62
N MET A 231 -11.00 -18.14 -20.18
CA MET A 231 -10.94 -16.88 -20.94
C MET A 231 -9.54 -16.22 -20.97
N ALA A 232 -8.56 -16.75 -20.24
CA ALA A 232 -7.18 -16.26 -20.15
C ALA A 232 -7.04 -14.75 -19.80
N VAL A 233 -8.02 -14.19 -19.09
CA VAL A 233 -8.10 -12.76 -18.76
C VAL A 233 -6.99 -12.34 -17.80
N THR A 234 -6.20 -11.35 -18.21
CA THR A 234 -5.14 -10.79 -17.36
C THR A 234 -5.71 -9.95 -16.21
N VAL A 235 -4.94 -9.81 -15.12
CA VAL A 235 -5.31 -8.95 -13.97
C VAL A 235 -5.75 -7.56 -14.41
N ARG A 236 -5.03 -6.97 -15.37
CA ARG A 236 -5.28 -5.60 -15.82
C ARG A 236 -6.56 -5.49 -16.65
N GLN A 237 -6.85 -6.49 -17.49
CA GLN A 237 -8.12 -6.59 -18.20
C GLN A 237 -9.30 -6.69 -17.22
N LEU A 238 -9.19 -7.53 -16.17
CA LEU A 238 -10.23 -7.64 -15.16
C LEU A 238 -10.42 -6.32 -14.38
N GLN A 239 -9.34 -5.64 -13.98
CA GLN A 239 -9.43 -4.31 -13.35
C GLN A 239 -10.14 -3.27 -14.25
N ILE A 240 -9.90 -3.30 -15.56
CA ILE A 240 -10.59 -2.40 -16.51
C ILE A 240 -12.08 -2.72 -16.60
N VAL A 241 -12.46 -4.00 -16.67
CA VAL A 241 -13.87 -4.42 -16.72
C VAL A 241 -14.62 -4.03 -15.44
N LEU A 242 -14.04 -4.32 -14.27
CA LEU A 242 -14.62 -3.95 -12.98
C LEU A 242 -14.71 -2.42 -12.84
N GLY A 243 -13.68 -1.69 -13.27
CA GLY A 243 -13.71 -0.22 -13.32
C GLY A 243 -14.79 0.36 -14.22
N LYS A 244 -15.14 -0.30 -15.35
CA LYS A 244 -16.30 0.07 -16.18
C LYS A 244 -17.64 -0.22 -15.50
N ALA A 245 -17.70 -1.20 -14.61
CA ALA A 245 -18.87 -1.48 -13.76
C ALA A 245 -18.93 -0.59 -12.50
N GLY A 246 -18.07 0.44 -12.39
CA GLY A 246 -18.01 1.35 -11.23
C GLY A 246 -17.21 0.81 -10.04
N VAL A 247 -16.71 -0.43 -10.12
CA VAL A 247 -16.01 -1.12 -9.03
C VAL A 247 -14.53 -0.75 -9.03
N LYS A 248 -14.06 -0.08 -7.96
CA LYS A 248 -12.64 0.26 -7.78
C LYS A 248 -11.92 -0.88 -7.06
N VAL A 249 -10.94 -1.50 -7.73
CA VAL A 249 -10.13 -2.59 -7.16
C VAL A 249 -8.65 -2.25 -7.24
N SER A 250 -7.99 -2.16 -6.07
CA SER A 250 -6.55 -1.93 -5.99
C SER A 250 -5.76 -3.10 -6.60
N ARG A 251 -4.54 -2.83 -7.06
CA ARG A 251 -3.66 -3.87 -7.63
C ARG A 251 -3.25 -4.89 -6.55
N GLU A 252 -3.15 -4.42 -5.33
CA GLU A 252 -2.79 -5.13 -4.11
C GLU A 252 -3.91 -6.10 -3.71
N MET A 253 -5.18 -5.68 -3.81
CA MET A 253 -6.35 -6.54 -3.64
C MET A 253 -6.42 -7.60 -4.75
N MET A 254 -6.16 -7.25 -6.00
CA MET A 254 -6.07 -8.23 -7.11
C MET A 254 -4.96 -9.28 -6.91
N ILE A 255 -3.80 -8.86 -6.41
CA ILE A 255 -2.70 -9.78 -6.06
C ILE A 255 -3.12 -10.69 -4.90
N SER A 256 -3.78 -10.13 -3.89
CA SER A 256 -4.29 -10.87 -2.72
C SER A 256 -5.36 -11.88 -3.12
N ALA A 257 -6.34 -11.50 -3.95
CA ALA A 257 -7.36 -12.39 -4.49
C ALA A 257 -6.75 -13.56 -5.28
N ARG A 258 -5.72 -13.31 -6.10
CA ARG A 258 -4.98 -14.39 -6.78
C ARG A 258 -4.19 -15.27 -5.82
N ALA A 259 -3.66 -14.74 -4.72
CA ALA A 259 -3.00 -15.52 -3.68
C ALA A 259 -4.00 -16.40 -2.91
N ALA A 260 -5.18 -15.88 -2.58
CA ALA A 260 -6.29 -16.62 -1.98
C ALA A 260 -6.86 -17.70 -2.91
N PHE A 261 -7.05 -17.40 -4.19
CA PHE A 261 -7.46 -18.40 -5.19
C PHE A 261 -6.44 -19.54 -5.34
N ARG A 262 -5.14 -19.22 -5.36
CA ARG A 262 -4.05 -20.20 -5.55
C ARG A 262 -3.67 -20.97 -4.28
N SER A 263 -4.08 -20.53 -3.11
CA SER A 263 -3.66 -21.17 -1.85
C SER A 263 -4.37 -22.50 -1.67
N LYS A 264 -3.57 -23.58 -1.61
CA LYS A 264 -4.05 -24.90 -1.20
C LYS A 264 -3.93 -24.99 0.32
N ILE A 265 -5.00 -25.39 0.98
CA ILE A 265 -4.99 -25.77 2.40
C ILE A 265 -4.45 -27.20 2.45
N THR A 266 -3.47 -27.46 3.32
CA THR A 266 -2.91 -28.81 3.50
C THR A 266 -3.72 -29.59 4.55
N VAL A 267 -3.71 -30.92 4.48
CA VAL A 267 -4.41 -31.78 5.47
C VAL A 267 -4.02 -31.44 6.93
N PRO A 268 -2.73 -31.20 7.27
CA PRO A 268 -2.36 -30.77 8.63
C PRO A 268 -2.91 -29.38 9.02
N GLN A 269 -3.05 -28.45 8.08
CA GLN A 269 -3.64 -27.13 8.34
C GLN A 269 -5.14 -27.24 8.63
N GLN A 270 -5.86 -28.03 7.83
CA GLN A 270 -7.29 -28.25 8.01
C GLN A 270 -7.57 -29.00 9.32
N ALA A 271 -6.87 -30.11 9.58
CA ALA A 271 -7.02 -30.88 10.81
C ALA A 271 -6.72 -30.05 12.08
N TRP A 272 -5.68 -29.20 12.03
CA TRP A 272 -5.41 -28.24 13.10
C TRP A 272 -6.57 -27.25 13.29
N PHE A 273 -7.07 -26.66 12.20
CA PHE A 273 -8.16 -25.68 12.26
C PHE A 273 -9.44 -26.27 12.82
N ASP A 274 -9.82 -27.48 12.36
CA ASP A 274 -11.04 -28.16 12.82
C ASP A 274 -10.94 -28.54 14.31
N THR A 275 -9.76 -29.00 14.77
CA THR A 275 -9.50 -29.31 16.19
C THR A 275 -9.62 -28.08 17.09
N HIS A 276 -9.16 -26.91 16.62
CA HIS A 276 -9.12 -25.68 17.41
C HIS A 276 -10.27 -24.72 17.09
N ARG A 277 -11.26 -25.13 16.29
CA ARG A 277 -12.40 -24.29 15.88
C ARG A 277 -13.19 -23.75 17.08
N ALA A 278 -13.29 -24.52 18.16
CA ALA A 278 -13.89 -24.10 19.43
C ALA A 278 -13.15 -22.94 20.12
N MET A 279 -11.88 -22.69 19.79
CA MET A 279 -11.07 -21.57 20.31
C MET A 279 -11.25 -20.27 19.50
N PHE A 280 -12.14 -20.25 18.50
CA PHE A 280 -12.51 -19.05 17.75
C PHE A 280 -13.49 -18.16 18.56
N THR A 281 -13.03 -17.74 19.75
CA THR A 281 -13.81 -17.03 20.77
C THR A 281 -13.19 -15.66 21.07
N GLY A 282 -14.00 -14.71 21.53
CA GLY A 282 -13.58 -13.33 21.79
C GLY A 282 -14.62 -12.31 21.36
N TYR A 283 -14.44 -11.06 21.79
CA TYR A 283 -15.39 -9.97 21.57
C TYR A 283 -15.39 -9.47 20.11
N THR A 284 -14.22 -9.29 19.50
CA THR A 284 -14.12 -8.90 18.08
C THR A 284 -13.71 -10.06 17.18
N LEU A 285 -13.99 -9.99 15.87
CA LEU A 285 -13.48 -10.96 14.89
C LEU A 285 -11.95 -11.02 14.86
N GLY A 286 -11.27 -9.89 15.10
CA GLY A 286 -9.82 -9.86 15.23
C GLY A 286 -9.32 -10.68 16.42
N ASP A 287 -9.95 -10.52 17.59
CA ASP A 287 -9.62 -11.29 18.79
C ASP A 287 -9.91 -12.78 18.61
N LYS A 288 -11.01 -13.15 17.94
CA LYS A 288 -11.33 -14.55 17.62
C LYS A 288 -10.24 -15.22 16.77
N ILE A 289 -9.68 -14.51 15.78
CA ILE A 289 -8.56 -15.01 14.96
C ILE A 289 -7.27 -15.06 15.79
N GLU A 290 -6.97 -14.06 16.62
CA GLU A 290 -5.78 -14.08 17.46
C GLU A 290 -5.83 -15.18 18.52
N ASN A 291 -6.98 -15.40 19.15
CA ASN A 291 -7.16 -16.47 20.13
C ASN A 291 -7.00 -17.85 19.46
N LEU A 292 -7.59 -18.06 18.28
CA LEU A 292 -7.34 -19.26 17.47
C LEU A 292 -5.85 -19.46 17.15
N LEU A 293 -5.08 -18.39 16.92
CA LEU A 293 -3.65 -18.45 16.59
C LEU A 293 -2.71 -18.57 17.82
N ARG A 294 -3.14 -18.12 19.00
CA ARG A 294 -2.36 -18.20 20.25
C ARG A 294 -2.41 -19.59 20.88
N HIS A 295 -3.54 -20.29 20.74
CA HIS A 295 -3.73 -21.61 21.34
C HIS A 295 -3.16 -22.70 20.42
N SER A 296 -2.11 -23.37 20.90
CA SER A 296 -1.31 -24.43 20.23
C SER A 296 -0.30 -23.95 19.17
N LYS A 297 0.70 -24.79 18.92
CA LYS A 297 1.72 -24.58 17.87
C LYS A 297 1.12 -24.89 16.50
N HIS A 298 0.45 -23.89 15.92
CA HIS A 298 -0.18 -24.02 14.60
C HIS A 298 0.84 -24.37 13.49
N PRO A 299 0.45 -25.13 12.45
CA PRO A 299 1.33 -25.39 11.32
C PRO A 299 1.67 -24.09 10.56
N PRO A 300 2.83 -24.00 9.87
CA PRO A 300 3.15 -22.85 9.04
C PRO A 300 2.06 -22.60 8.00
N MET A 301 1.51 -21.39 7.98
CA MET A 301 0.47 -20.99 7.04
C MET A 301 0.58 -19.52 6.64
N MET A 302 0.03 -19.21 5.47
CA MET A 302 -0.09 -17.87 4.91
C MET A 302 -1.49 -17.30 5.17
N PRO A 303 -1.69 -15.96 5.19
CA PRO A 303 -3.01 -15.33 5.36
C PRO A 303 -4.08 -15.87 4.42
N ALA A 304 -3.70 -16.17 3.17
CA ALA A 304 -4.56 -16.78 2.16
C ALA A 304 -5.07 -18.19 2.51
N GLN A 305 -4.33 -18.97 3.31
CA GLN A 305 -4.77 -20.30 3.74
C GLN A 305 -5.74 -20.18 4.92
N LEU A 306 -5.42 -19.35 5.91
CA LEU A 306 -6.29 -19.11 7.06
C LEU A 306 -7.62 -18.45 6.67
N TRP A 307 -7.58 -17.46 5.75
CA TRP A 307 -8.78 -16.81 5.24
C TRP A 307 -9.69 -17.80 4.49
N ASN A 308 -9.13 -18.68 3.65
CA ASN A 308 -9.91 -19.75 3.01
C ASN A 308 -10.48 -20.75 4.03
N MET A 309 -9.73 -21.16 5.07
CA MET A 309 -10.26 -22.06 6.12
C MET A 309 -11.43 -21.42 6.87
N LEU A 310 -11.31 -20.14 7.27
CA LEU A 310 -12.38 -19.38 7.92
C LEU A 310 -13.62 -19.26 7.01
N ARG A 311 -13.44 -18.90 5.73
CA ARG A 311 -14.55 -18.81 4.76
C ARG A 311 -15.22 -20.16 4.49
N ASN A 312 -14.44 -21.25 4.34
CA ASN A 312 -14.97 -22.61 4.19
C ASN A 312 -15.78 -23.05 5.42
N ALA A 313 -15.45 -22.53 6.61
CA ALA A 313 -16.18 -22.75 7.85
C ALA A 313 -17.40 -21.82 8.05
N GLY A 314 -17.79 -21.06 7.02
CA GLY A 314 -18.91 -20.12 7.05
C GLY A 314 -18.62 -18.77 7.71
N VAL A 315 -17.36 -18.50 8.10
CA VAL A 315 -17.01 -17.23 8.75
C VAL A 315 -16.85 -16.13 7.69
N GLN A 316 -17.67 -15.08 7.80
CA GLN A 316 -17.45 -13.84 7.07
C GLN A 316 -16.29 -13.07 7.71
N VAL A 317 -15.21 -12.85 6.96
CA VAL A 317 -14.04 -12.12 7.45
C VAL A 317 -13.27 -11.47 6.30
N SER A 318 -12.78 -10.26 6.55
CA SER A 318 -11.87 -9.50 5.68
C SER A 318 -10.51 -10.20 5.53
N PHE A 319 -9.92 -10.17 4.33
CA PHE A 319 -8.56 -10.69 4.11
C PHE A 319 -7.51 -9.81 4.79
N ALA A 320 -7.72 -8.50 4.81
CA ALA A 320 -6.88 -7.56 5.55
C ALA A 320 -6.89 -7.88 7.05
N MET A 321 -8.05 -8.18 7.62
CA MET A 321 -8.19 -8.57 9.03
C MET A 321 -7.42 -9.85 9.37
N VAL A 322 -7.56 -10.92 8.57
CA VAL A 322 -6.80 -12.17 8.77
C VAL A 322 -5.30 -11.91 8.69
N ARG A 323 -4.84 -11.14 7.70
CA ARG A 323 -3.43 -10.78 7.52
C ARG A 323 -2.89 -9.99 8.72
N GLN A 324 -3.67 -9.08 9.29
CA GLN A 324 -3.24 -8.26 10.43
C GLN A 324 -3.25 -9.06 11.73
N ALA A 325 -4.27 -9.88 12.00
CA ALA A 325 -4.28 -10.79 13.16
C ALA A 325 -3.10 -11.77 13.13
N MET A 326 -2.75 -12.31 11.95
CA MET A 326 -1.55 -13.14 11.80
C MET A 326 -0.23 -12.40 12.00
N ARG A 327 -0.15 -11.10 11.64
CA ARG A 327 1.01 -10.26 11.98
C ARG A 327 1.08 -10.01 13.49
N GLY A 328 -0.04 -9.67 14.11
CA GLY A 328 -0.17 -9.46 15.56
C GLY A 328 0.28 -10.68 16.36
N ALA A 329 -0.27 -11.86 16.04
CA ALA A 329 0.11 -13.12 16.68
C ALA A 329 1.62 -13.42 16.54
N ARG A 330 2.21 -13.23 15.36
CA ARG A 330 3.66 -13.41 15.13
C ARG A 330 4.50 -12.41 15.93
N ALA A 331 4.09 -11.15 15.98
CA ALA A 331 4.78 -10.11 16.75
C ALA A 331 4.68 -10.39 18.27
N ALA A 332 3.53 -10.90 18.74
CA ALA A 332 3.31 -11.28 20.12
C ALA A 332 4.08 -12.55 20.57
N THR A 333 4.49 -13.42 19.64
CA THR A 333 5.11 -14.72 19.95
C THR A 333 6.40 -14.59 20.77
N ASN A 334 7.14 -13.50 20.59
CA ASN A 334 8.43 -13.25 21.26
C ASN A 334 8.38 -12.08 22.27
N VAL A 335 7.20 -11.54 22.59
CA VAL A 335 7.04 -10.40 23.49
C VAL A 335 6.47 -10.86 24.83
N ILE A 336 7.25 -10.64 25.89
CA ILE A 336 6.88 -10.93 27.28
C ILE A 336 6.63 -9.60 27.98
N VAL A 337 5.37 -9.25 28.23
CA VAL A 337 5.03 -8.07 29.04
C VAL A 337 5.34 -8.35 30.50
N THR A 338 6.20 -7.51 31.09
CA THR A 338 6.54 -7.57 32.52
C THR A 338 5.40 -7.00 33.38
N ALA A 339 5.33 -7.40 34.65
CA ALA A 339 4.32 -6.91 35.58
C ALA A 339 4.34 -5.37 35.73
N ASP A 340 5.52 -4.74 35.65
CA ASP A 340 5.64 -3.29 35.68
C ASP A 340 5.13 -2.61 34.42
N GLN A 341 5.43 -3.16 33.23
CA GLN A 341 4.87 -2.65 31.97
C GLN A 341 3.35 -2.76 31.96
N GLU A 342 2.81 -3.91 32.40
CA GLU A 342 1.38 -4.15 32.51
C GLU A 342 0.71 -3.17 33.47
N ARG A 343 1.26 -2.99 34.67
CA ARG A 343 0.81 -2.00 35.66
C ARG A 343 0.81 -0.58 35.12
N VAL A 344 1.87 -0.17 34.41
CA VAL A 344 1.98 1.17 33.79
C VAL A 344 0.92 1.36 32.70
N ILE A 345 0.74 0.38 31.80
CA ILE A 345 -0.24 0.45 30.72
C ILE A 345 -1.67 0.53 31.26
N ILE A 346 -2.02 -0.31 32.25
CA ILE A 346 -3.36 -0.33 32.86
C ILE A 346 -3.63 0.97 33.63
N ALA A 347 -2.64 1.50 34.37
CA ALA A 347 -2.77 2.78 35.06
C ALA A 347 -2.96 3.94 34.07
N ALA A 348 -2.21 3.96 32.97
CA ALA A 348 -2.35 4.96 31.91
C ALA A 348 -3.72 4.86 31.23
N TRP A 349 -4.20 3.64 30.92
CA TRP A 349 -5.54 3.41 30.39
C TRP A 349 -6.62 3.94 31.33
N ASN A 350 -6.62 3.54 32.60
CA ASN A 350 -7.64 3.94 33.58
C ASN A 350 -7.68 5.46 33.82
N ARG A 351 -6.53 6.14 33.71
CA ARG A 351 -6.43 7.61 33.78
C ARG A 351 -7.01 8.28 32.53
N LEU A 352 -6.73 7.73 31.34
CA LEU A 352 -7.09 8.35 30.06
C LEU A 352 -8.52 8.00 29.60
N CYS A 353 -9.06 6.83 29.96
CA CYS A 353 -10.39 6.39 29.54
C CYS A 353 -11.55 7.17 30.20
N GLN A 354 -11.23 7.99 31.21
CA GLN A 354 -12.16 8.94 31.84
C GLN A 354 -12.25 10.28 31.08
N SER A 355 -11.43 10.48 30.05
CA SER A 355 -11.47 11.67 29.20
C SER A 355 -12.32 11.43 27.95
N ASN A 356 -12.89 12.50 27.38
CA ASN A 356 -13.63 12.48 26.11
C ASN A 356 -12.68 12.34 24.91
N MET A 357 -11.93 11.24 24.87
CA MET A 357 -10.88 10.95 23.90
C MET A 357 -11.23 9.69 23.10
N SER A 358 -10.98 9.72 21.79
CA SER A 358 -11.14 8.58 20.91
C SER A 358 -10.18 7.46 21.28
N LEU A 359 -10.58 6.20 21.05
CA LEU A 359 -9.75 5.04 21.32
C LEU A 359 -8.38 5.13 20.60
N VAL A 360 -8.33 5.70 19.39
CA VAL A 360 -7.10 5.88 18.62
C VAL A 360 -6.16 6.89 19.30
N LYS A 361 -6.67 8.04 19.74
CA LYS A 361 -5.88 9.07 20.44
C LYS A 361 -5.45 8.60 21.83
N LEU A 362 -6.29 7.84 22.54
CA LEU A 362 -5.97 7.24 23.84
C LEU A 362 -4.80 6.25 23.72
N LEU A 363 -4.90 5.29 22.80
CA LEU A 363 -3.82 4.33 22.53
C LEU A 363 -2.55 5.02 22.04
N GLY A 364 -2.69 6.05 21.21
CA GLY A 364 -1.58 6.89 20.75
C GLY A 364 -0.87 7.58 21.92
N THR A 365 -1.63 8.15 22.86
CA THR A 365 -1.11 8.80 24.07
C THR A 365 -0.34 7.82 24.95
N ILE A 366 -0.87 6.62 25.21
CA ILE A 366 -0.15 5.57 25.96
C ILE A 366 1.21 5.23 25.30
N LEU A 367 1.22 5.10 23.96
CA LEU A 367 2.45 4.81 23.22
C LEU A 367 3.46 5.97 23.23
N LEU A 368 2.98 7.22 23.27
CA LEU A 368 3.84 8.42 23.33
C LEU A 368 4.43 8.61 24.74
N GLU A 369 3.59 8.54 25.78
CA GLU A 369 4.00 8.75 27.16
C GLU A 369 4.97 7.65 27.63
N HIS A 370 4.75 6.40 27.21
CA HIS A 370 5.47 5.24 27.75
C HIS A 370 6.40 4.53 26.75
N GLY A 371 6.47 4.96 25.49
CA GLY A 371 7.35 4.36 24.48
C GLY A 371 8.84 4.37 24.85
N HIS A 372 9.27 5.36 25.64
CA HIS A 372 10.64 5.44 26.18
C HIS A 372 10.99 4.30 27.16
N LEU A 373 10.00 3.60 27.72
CA LEU A 373 10.16 2.41 28.57
C LEU A 373 10.21 1.10 27.76
N GLY A 374 10.36 1.18 26.45
CA GLY A 374 10.30 0.03 25.54
C GLY A 374 8.90 -0.53 25.31
N ILE A 375 7.85 0.16 25.79
CA ILE A 375 6.46 -0.24 25.57
C ILE A 375 6.08 -0.01 24.10
N THR A 376 5.68 -1.08 23.43
CA THR A 376 5.23 -1.07 22.04
C THR A 376 3.74 -1.38 21.94
N SER A 377 3.15 -1.23 20.75
CA SER A 377 1.74 -1.60 20.49
C SER A 377 1.41 -3.04 20.90
N VAL A 378 2.35 -3.98 20.72
CA VAL A 378 2.20 -5.38 21.14
C VAL A 378 2.07 -5.49 22.66
N HIS A 379 2.91 -4.78 23.42
CA HIS A 379 2.83 -4.74 24.88
C HIS A 379 1.49 -4.14 25.34
N VAL A 380 1.05 -3.04 24.72
CA VAL A 380 -0.25 -2.40 25.02
C VAL A 380 -1.40 -3.37 24.78
N LYS A 381 -1.46 -4.04 23.61
CA LYS A 381 -2.50 -5.04 23.31
C LYS A 381 -2.48 -6.21 24.29
N GLN A 382 -1.30 -6.73 24.63
CA GLN A 382 -1.17 -7.86 25.56
C GLN A 382 -1.58 -7.49 27.00
N ALA A 383 -1.13 -6.35 27.52
CA ALA A 383 -1.50 -5.88 28.86
C ALA A 383 -3.00 -5.60 28.98
N LEU A 384 -3.60 -4.91 28.01
CA LEU A 384 -5.04 -4.63 28.03
C LEU A 384 -5.88 -5.91 27.90
N ASN A 385 -5.50 -6.86 27.03
CA ASN A 385 -6.16 -8.16 26.95
C ASN A 385 -6.06 -8.97 28.27
N ARG A 386 -4.98 -8.85 29.06
CA ARG A 386 -4.84 -9.51 30.37
C ARG A 386 -5.78 -8.91 31.43
N ALA A 387 -6.14 -7.65 31.28
CA ALA A 387 -7.10 -6.94 32.11
C ALA A 387 -8.55 -7.03 31.57
N ASP A 388 -8.84 -7.99 30.69
CA ASP A 388 -10.12 -8.17 29.98
C ASP A 388 -10.59 -6.96 29.13
N ILE A 389 -9.68 -6.03 28.81
CA ILE A 389 -9.94 -4.85 27.97
C ILE A 389 -9.67 -5.19 26.50
N SER A 390 -10.75 -5.43 25.74
CA SER A 390 -10.69 -5.68 24.30
C SER A 390 -10.41 -4.40 23.51
N VAL A 391 -9.29 -4.36 22.78
CA VAL A 391 -8.91 -3.26 21.88
C VAL A 391 -8.81 -3.74 20.43
N SER A 392 -9.42 -3.01 19.49
CA SER A 392 -9.33 -3.32 18.05
C SER A 392 -7.90 -3.12 17.51
N ASN A 393 -7.42 -4.09 16.74
CA ASN A 393 -6.15 -4.01 16.00
C ASN A 393 -6.13 -2.87 14.96
N VAL A 394 -7.29 -2.44 14.46
CA VAL A 394 -7.40 -1.28 13.57
C VAL A 394 -7.07 0.00 14.34
N ALA A 395 -7.72 0.21 15.49
CA ALA A 395 -7.52 1.40 16.32
C ALA A 395 -6.06 1.50 16.82
N LEU A 396 -5.49 0.38 17.27
CA LEU A 396 -4.10 0.30 17.70
C LEU A 396 -3.10 0.50 16.55
N GLY A 397 -3.41 0.01 15.34
CA GLY A 397 -2.60 0.22 14.14
C GLY A 397 -2.62 1.67 13.67
N LEU A 398 -3.80 2.32 13.66
CA LEU A 398 -3.93 3.76 13.39
C LEU A 398 -3.18 4.60 14.43
N ALA A 399 -3.29 4.25 15.71
CA ALA A 399 -2.55 4.90 16.79
C ALA A 399 -1.04 4.78 16.56
N LEU A 400 -0.54 3.58 16.27
CA LEU A 400 0.87 3.34 15.96
C LEU A 400 1.34 4.12 14.73
N ALA A 401 0.53 4.21 13.66
CA ALA A 401 0.86 4.98 12.47
C ALA A 401 0.97 6.49 12.77
N ALA A 402 0.04 7.04 13.55
CA ALA A 402 0.08 8.44 13.99
C ALA A 402 1.31 8.73 14.88
N VAL A 403 1.67 7.80 15.78
CA VAL A 403 2.88 7.91 16.61
C VAL A 403 4.15 7.84 15.77
N LYS A 404 4.27 6.86 14.85
CA LYS A 404 5.43 6.73 13.94
C LYS A 404 5.62 7.97 13.06
N ALA A 405 4.55 8.62 12.62
CA ALA A 405 4.59 9.78 11.74
C ALA A 405 5.36 11.00 12.29
N SER A 406 5.67 11.02 13.60
CA SER A 406 6.67 11.87 14.27
C SER A 406 6.85 13.28 13.67
N PRO A 407 5.83 14.16 13.72
CA PRO A 407 5.98 15.55 13.28
C PRO A 407 7.14 16.23 14.01
N SER A 408 7.97 16.98 13.30
CA SER A 408 9.11 17.65 13.93
C SER A 408 8.67 18.77 14.88
N THR A 409 9.54 19.18 15.80
CA THR A 409 9.26 20.34 16.69
C THR A 409 8.97 21.62 15.89
N GLU A 410 9.60 21.79 14.72
CA GLU A 410 9.33 22.89 13.79
C GLU A 410 7.97 22.74 13.10
N GLU A 411 7.54 21.51 12.79
CA GLU A 411 6.20 21.21 12.26
C GLU A 411 5.08 21.34 13.31
N LEU A 412 5.41 21.41 14.60
CA LEU A 412 4.44 21.56 15.69
C LEU A 412 4.43 22.98 16.30
N SER A 413 5.53 23.73 16.26
CA SER A 413 5.66 25.03 16.94
C SER A 413 4.63 26.08 16.49
N TRP A 414 4.24 26.05 15.22
CA TRP A 414 3.25 26.95 14.62
C TRP A 414 1.80 26.45 14.73
N ILE A 415 1.56 25.17 15.08
CA ILE A 415 0.23 24.57 14.89
C ILE A 415 -0.84 25.16 15.80
N LYS A 416 -0.53 25.40 17.08
CA LYS A 416 -1.49 25.99 18.05
C LYS A 416 -1.85 27.44 17.68
N PRO A 417 -0.88 28.35 17.40
CA PRO A 417 -1.17 29.69 16.87
C PRO A 417 -1.96 29.68 15.56
N ALA A 418 -1.65 28.77 14.64
CA ALA A 418 -2.33 28.70 13.36
C ALA A 418 -3.74 28.10 13.47
N TRP A 419 -3.95 27.11 14.34
CA TRP A 419 -5.28 26.54 14.58
C TRP A 419 -6.24 27.59 15.14
N ALA A 420 -5.79 28.41 16.08
CA ALA A 420 -6.56 29.51 16.66
C ALA A 420 -6.93 30.64 15.68
N SER A 421 -6.36 30.67 14.47
CA SER A 421 -6.71 31.63 13.41
C SER A 421 -7.54 31.03 12.26
N ILE A 422 -7.93 29.76 12.35
CA ILE A 422 -8.84 29.12 11.39
C ILE A 422 -10.30 29.53 11.67
N ASN A 423 -11.11 29.66 10.62
CA ASN A 423 -12.56 29.81 10.81
C ASN A 423 -13.17 28.48 11.33
N HIS A 424 -13.49 28.46 12.64
CA HIS A 424 -14.11 27.34 13.33
C HIS A 424 -15.62 27.14 13.05
N GLU A 425 -16.24 27.87 12.11
CA GLU A 425 -17.60 27.63 11.63
C GLU A 425 -17.64 26.59 10.50
N LYS A 426 -16.54 26.43 9.74
CA LYS A 426 -16.45 25.45 8.63
C LYS A 426 -16.53 24.01 9.13
N MET A 427 -16.85 23.04 8.26
CA MET A 427 -16.67 21.62 8.58
C MET A 427 -15.18 21.28 8.80
N MET A 428 -14.90 20.32 9.69
CA MET A 428 -13.54 19.99 10.14
C MET A 428 -12.55 19.70 9.01
N GLU A 429 -12.97 18.98 7.97
CA GLU A 429 -12.12 18.71 6.80
C GLU A 429 -11.69 19.99 6.04
N PHE A 430 -12.51 21.04 6.03
CA PHE A 430 -12.12 22.34 5.45
C PHE A 430 -11.23 23.14 6.39
N ARG A 431 -11.44 23.07 7.72
CA ARG A 431 -10.53 23.68 8.71
C ARG A 431 -9.12 23.12 8.59
N ILE A 432 -9.01 21.79 8.43
CA ILE A 432 -7.73 21.11 8.18
C ILE A 432 -7.13 21.57 6.85
N ARG A 433 -7.91 21.67 5.76
CA ARG A 433 -7.42 22.21 4.47
C ARG A 433 -6.84 23.62 4.61
N ASP A 434 -7.54 24.52 5.30
CA ASP A 434 -7.09 25.89 5.54
C ASP A 434 -5.78 25.90 6.37
N LEU A 435 -5.73 25.14 7.47
CA LEU A 435 -4.55 24.99 8.32
C LEU A 435 -3.32 24.49 7.54
N LEU A 436 -3.53 23.49 6.67
CA LEU A 436 -2.49 22.92 5.82
C LEU A 436 -2.11 23.82 4.63
N ALA A 437 -2.90 24.86 4.33
CA ALA A 437 -2.55 25.88 3.34
C ALA A 437 -1.67 27.00 3.95
N LEU A 438 -1.74 27.23 5.26
CA LEU A 438 -0.96 28.26 5.95
C LEU A 438 0.54 27.93 6.04
N ASN A 439 0.92 26.66 6.15
CA ASN A 439 2.34 26.28 6.30
C ASN A 439 2.95 25.67 5.02
N ARG A 440 4.11 26.19 4.61
CA ARG A 440 4.94 25.70 3.50
C ARG A 440 6.04 24.71 3.92
N VAL A 441 6.27 24.54 5.22
CA VAL A 441 7.34 23.68 5.81
C VAL A 441 6.96 22.20 5.83
N LEU A 442 5.65 21.87 5.84
CA LEU A 442 5.14 20.49 5.89
C LEU A 442 5.54 19.70 4.63
N GLN A 443 6.65 18.97 4.71
CA GLN A 443 7.07 18.00 3.71
C GLN A 443 6.42 16.63 4.02
N GLU A 444 6.03 15.91 2.97
CA GLU A 444 5.50 14.54 3.02
C GLU A 444 4.36 14.35 4.02
N ILE A 445 3.20 14.95 3.72
CA ILE A 445 2.03 14.92 4.59
C ILE A 445 1.13 13.69 4.31
N THR A 446 1.11 12.77 5.27
CA THR A 446 0.24 11.57 5.26
C THR A 446 -0.98 11.77 6.16
N PRO A 447 -2.07 10.99 5.98
CA PRO A 447 -3.25 11.09 6.86
C PRO A 447 -2.93 10.88 8.34
N ALA A 448 -2.01 9.96 8.65
CA ALA A 448 -1.55 9.70 10.01
C ALA A 448 -0.76 10.89 10.59
N LYS A 449 0.09 11.55 9.78
CA LYS A 449 0.80 12.77 10.18
C LYS A 449 -0.16 13.93 10.46
N VAL A 450 -1.20 14.11 9.63
CA VAL A 450 -2.28 15.08 9.89
C VAL A 450 -2.99 14.77 11.20
N GLN A 451 -3.38 13.51 11.43
CA GLN A 451 -4.05 13.11 12.67
C GLN A 451 -3.19 13.44 13.91
N ARG A 452 -1.90 13.11 13.87
CA ARG A 452 -0.94 13.41 14.94
C ARG A 452 -0.76 14.90 15.19
N ILE A 453 -0.66 15.71 14.12
CA ILE A 453 -0.58 17.18 14.20
C ILE A 453 -1.84 17.78 14.82
N MET A 454 -3.02 17.27 14.46
CA MET A 454 -4.29 17.75 14.99
C MET A 454 -4.49 17.38 16.47
N TRP A 455 -3.94 16.25 16.94
CA TRP A 455 -3.87 15.94 18.37
C TRP A 455 -3.06 16.99 19.16
N GLU A 456 -1.95 17.48 18.58
CA GLU A 456 -1.14 18.56 19.18
C GLU A 456 -1.85 19.93 19.13
N ALA A 457 -2.72 20.16 18.15
CA ALA A 457 -3.63 21.31 18.13
C ALA A 457 -4.77 21.23 19.17
N GLY A 458 -4.92 20.09 19.86
CA GLY A 458 -5.94 19.83 20.88
C GLY A 458 -7.13 19.00 20.36
N GLU A 459 -7.33 18.95 19.05
CA GLU A 459 -8.46 18.26 18.41
C GLU A 459 -8.35 16.73 18.50
N ASP A 460 -9.49 16.05 18.37
CA ASP A 460 -9.54 14.60 18.24
C ASP A 460 -10.36 14.24 16.99
N ILE A 461 -9.66 13.79 15.95
CA ILE A 461 -10.25 13.56 14.62
C ILE A 461 -9.96 12.13 14.16
N CYS A 462 -10.95 11.52 13.49
CA CYS A 462 -10.77 10.22 12.87
C CYS A 462 -9.95 10.32 11.58
N ILE A 463 -9.28 9.23 11.20
CA ILE A 463 -8.39 9.17 10.04
C ILE A 463 -9.12 9.48 8.72
N LYS A 464 -10.43 9.14 8.64
CA LYS A 464 -11.30 9.42 7.49
C LYS A 464 -11.43 10.93 7.22
N THR A 465 -11.52 11.76 8.26
CA THR A 465 -11.55 13.22 8.13
C THR A 465 -10.22 13.76 7.61
N CYS A 466 -9.08 13.20 8.04
CA CYS A 466 -7.76 13.53 7.48
C CYS A 466 -7.67 13.19 5.99
N ILE A 467 -8.15 12.00 5.59
CA ILE A 467 -8.17 11.55 4.20
C ILE A 467 -9.04 12.47 3.34
N ASN A 468 -10.26 12.77 3.79
CA ASN A 468 -11.16 13.71 3.09
C ASN A 468 -10.53 15.10 2.95
N ALA A 469 -9.93 15.62 4.02
CA ALA A 469 -9.24 16.90 4.00
C ALA A 469 -8.15 16.91 2.91
N LEU A 470 -7.22 15.94 2.96
CA LEU A 470 -6.12 15.80 2.01
C LEU A 470 -6.59 15.60 0.55
N ASN A 471 -7.63 14.80 0.33
CA ASN A 471 -8.23 14.61 -0.99
C ASN A 471 -8.74 15.94 -1.59
N GLY A 472 -9.38 16.79 -0.77
CA GLY A 472 -9.87 18.09 -1.22
C GLY A 472 -8.80 19.17 -1.40
N ILE A 473 -7.59 19.03 -0.81
CA ILE A 473 -6.45 19.90 -1.14
C ILE A 473 -6.07 19.76 -2.63
N GLY A 474 -6.35 18.61 -3.25
CA GLY A 474 -6.20 18.40 -4.69
C GLY A 474 -7.24 19.10 -5.59
N PHE A 475 -8.23 19.80 -5.02
CA PHE A 475 -9.35 20.40 -5.77
C PHE A 475 -9.57 21.91 -5.55
N SER A 476 -9.01 22.52 -4.50
CA SER A 476 -9.29 23.93 -4.14
C SER A 476 -8.20 24.94 -4.52
N ARG A 477 -7.37 24.64 -5.52
CA ARG A 477 -6.38 25.58 -6.08
C ARG A 477 -6.46 25.56 -7.61
N PRO A 478 -6.56 26.72 -8.29
CA PRO A 478 -6.55 26.79 -9.75
C PRO A 478 -5.32 26.10 -10.39
N ASP A 479 -4.20 26.07 -9.69
CA ASP A 479 -2.92 25.48 -10.15
C ASP A 479 -2.49 24.21 -9.38
N ALA A 480 -3.37 23.55 -8.62
CA ALA A 480 -2.99 22.36 -7.85
C ALA A 480 -3.12 21.06 -8.65
N SER A 481 -1.96 20.48 -8.95
CA SER A 481 -1.85 19.09 -9.41
C SER A 481 -2.38 18.12 -8.33
N PRO A 482 -2.93 16.95 -8.70
CA PRO A 482 -3.36 15.95 -7.73
C PRO A 482 -2.16 15.45 -6.93
N ARG A 483 -2.16 15.73 -5.62
CA ARG A 483 -1.16 15.18 -4.70
C ARG A 483 -1.47 13.71 -4.46
N GLN A 484 -0.81 12.81 -5.19
CA GLN A 484 -0.71 11.42 -4.72
C GLN A 484 0.11 11.41 -3.42
N PRO A 485 -0.37 10.77 -2.33
CA PRO A 485 0.48 10.52 -1.17
C PRO A 485 1.68 9.68 -1.61
N LEU A 486 2.87 10.08 -1.16
CA LEU A 486 4.12 9.37 -1.43
C LEU A 486 4.17 8.12 -0.54
N LEU A 487 3.67 6.99 -1.05
CA LEU A 487 3.66 5.74 -0.30
C LEU A 487 5.09 5.28 0.06
N VAL A 488 5.47 5.51 1.31
CA VAL A 488 6.64 4.91 1.96
C VAL A 488 6.31 3.45 2.28
N ALA A 489 7.31 2.61 2.59
CA ALA A 489 7.06 1.25 3.08
C ALA A 489 6.19 1.21 4.36
N GLU A 490 6.12 2.33 5.08
CA GLU A 490 5.30 2.58 6.28
C GLU A 490 3.83 2.81 5.93
N ASP A 491 3.53 3.46 4.80
CA ASP A 491 2.14 3.64 4.33
C ASP A 491 1.50 2.31 3.92
N LYS A 492 2.27 1.25 3.66
CA LYS A 492 1.71 -0.08 3.43
C LYS A 492 1.02 -0.67 4.67
N GLU A 493 1.44 -0.29 5.88
CA GLU A 493 0.72 -0.65 7.10
C GLU A 493 -0.58 0.16 7.23
N LEU A 494 -0.56 1.44 6.84
CA LEU A 494 -1.74 2.31 6.81
C LEU A 494 -2.74 1.88 5.74
N ASP A 495 -2.32 1.63 4.50
CA ASP A 495 -3.13 1.08 3.41
C ASP A 495 -3.74 -0.27 3.82
N ASP A 496 -2.97 -1.15 4.45
CA ASP A 496 -3.48 -2.45 4.93
C ASP A 496 -4.58 -2.30 6.03
N ILE A 497 -4.62 -1.19 6.79
CA ILE A 497 -5.69 -0.92 7.77
C ILE A 497 -6.82 -0.06 7.18
N LEU A 498 -6.53 0.80 6.20
CA LEU A 498 -7.52 1.60 5.48
C LEU A 498 -8.34 0.73 4.54
N ASP A 499 -7.72 -0.22 3.84
CA ASP A 499 -8.41 -1.30 3.12
C ASP A 499 -9.36 -2.05 4.08
N MET A 500 -8.92 -2.34 5.32
CA MET A 500 -9.77 -3.00 6.33
C MET A 500 -10.94 -2.12 6.79
N ALA A 501 -10.71 -0.82 7.00
CA ALA A 501 -11.74 0.13 7.39
C ALA A 501 -12.76 0.39 6.27
N LEU A 502 -12.32 0.39 5.01
CA LEU A 502 -13.18 0.49 3.83
C LEU A 502 -13.98 -0.80 3.61
N GLU A 503 -13.33 -1.97 3.68
CA GLU A 503 -14.00 -3.28 3.62
C GLU A 503 -15.07 -3.44 4.72
N MET A 504 -14.86 -2.89 5.92
CA MET A 504 -15.86 -2.91 6.99
C MET A 504 -16.97 -1.85 6.83
N ASN A 505 -16.68 -0.68 6.27
CA ASN A 505 -17.67 0.38 6.06
C ASN A 505 -18.74 -0.05 5.03
N ASP A 506 -18.39 -0.86 4.03
CA ASP A 506 -19.35 -1.43 3.08
C ASP A 506 -20.28 -2.46 3.76
N THR A 507 -19.76 -3.29 4.68
CA THR A 507 -20.58 -4.27 5.43
C THR A 507 -21.60 -3.64 6.39
N LEU A 508 -21.34 -2.43 6.89
CA LEU A 508 -22.24 -1.72 7.81
C LEU A 508 -23.38 -0.97 7.10
N THR A 509 -23.32 -0.78 5.80
CA THR A 509 -24.41 -0.18 5.00
C THR A 509 -25.45 -1.20 4.50
N GLY A 510 -25.21 -2.50 4.68
CA GLY A 510 -26.08 -3.58 4.20
C GLY A 510 -27.33 -3.79 5.07
N HIS A 511 -27.16 -4.15 6.35
CA HIS A 511 -28.27 -4.44 7.25
C HIS A 511 -27.92 -4.21 8.74
N GLN A 512 -28.50 -3.17 9.36
CA GLN A 512 -28.77 -3.18 10.80
C GLN A 512 -30.11 -2.51 11.11
N HIS A 513 -31.08 -3.31 11.54
CA HIS A 513 -32.26 -2.83 12.25
C HIS A 513 -31.83 -2.59 13.70
N VAL A 514 -31.63 -1.33 14.10
CA VAL A 514 -31.18 -1.01 15.47
C VAL A 514 -32.35 -1.15 16.45
N THR A 515 -32.27 -2.11 17.37
CA THR A 515 -33.13 -2.16 18.56
C THR A 515 -32.59 -1.20 19.63
N PRO A 516 -33.42 -0.47 20.40
CA PRO A 516 -32.98 0.77 21.05
C PRO A 516 -32.15 0.62 22.34
N ASP A 517 -32.06 -0.57 22.94
CA ASP A 517 -31.69 -0.71 24.36
C ASP A 517 -30.20 -1.01 24.66
N ASP A 518 -29.34 -1.12 23.65
CA ASP A 518 -27.93 -1.50 23.86
C ASP A 518 -26.99 -0.28 23.98
N ASN A 519 -27.02 0.40 25.14
CA ASN A 519 -26.19 1.57 25.46
C ASN A 519 -24.68 1.25 25.67
N ARG A 520 -24.10 0.34 24.88
CA ARG A 520 -22.68 -0.10 24.97
C ARG A 520 -21.88 0.04 23.67
N TRP A 521 -22.48 0.58 22.61
CA TRP A 521 -21.79 0.86 21.36
C TRP A 521 -20.99 2.18 21.43
N ILE A 522 -19.71 2.09 21.84
CA ILE A 522 -18.75 3.15 21.52
C ILE A 522 -18.44 3.02 20.01
N GLY A 523 -18.95 3.98 19.23
CA GLY A 523 -18.93 3.94 17.77
C GLY A 523 -17.53 3.79 17.19
N VAL A 524 -17.37 2.86 16.25
CA VAL A 524 -16.12 2.57 15.55
C VAL A 524 -16.04 3.35 14.24
N LEU A 525 -15.10 4.29 14.15
CA LEU A 525 -14.58 4.92 12.92
C LEU A 525 -13.06 5.12 13.02
#